data_AF-A0A517PC62-F1
#
_entry.id   AF-A0A517PC62-F1
#
_cell.length_a   1.000
_cell.length_b   1.000
_cell.length_c   1.000
_cell.angle_alpha   90.00
_cell.angle_beta   90.00
_cell.angle_gamma   90.00
#
_symmetry.space_group_name_H-M   'P 1'
#
loop_
_entity.id
_entity.type
_entity.pdbx_description
1 polymer ?
#
loop_
_entity_poly.entity_id
_entity_poly.type
_entity_poly.pdbx_seq_one_letter_code
_entity_poly.pdbx_strand_id
1 'polypeptide(L)'
;MASLKQYDPRLETLVMELRTRFDDECGALSPEDRRWLAERLHAAPQTAGSLEYVRTATGFARSITATRADVERLYRAEVEIPVGGRGASAP
;
A
#
# COMPACT_ATOMS: atom_id res chain seq x y z
N MET A 1 -1.10 -22.51 6.18
CA MET A 1 -1.78 -21.91 5.00
C MET A 1 -0.70 -21.22 4.17
N ALA A 2 -0.65 -21.49 2.86
CA ALA A 2 0.36 -20.90 1.99
C ALA A 2 -0.01 -19.44 1.68
N SER A 3 0.70 -18.49 2.30
CA SER A 3 0.66 -17.08 1.90
C SER A 3 1.59 -16.88 0.72
N LEU A 4 1.07 -16.37 -0.39
CA LEU A 4 1.88 -16.01 -1.55
C LEU A 4 2.36 -14.58 -1.39
N LYS A 5 3.69 -14.41 -1.39
CA LYS A 5 4.38 -13.15 -1.08
C LYS A 5 4.74 -12.29 -2.31
N GLN A 6 4.27 -12.70 -3.48
CA GLN A 6 4.58 -12.05 -4.75
C GLN A 6 3.29 -11.67 -5.47
N TYR A 7 3.35 -10.58 -6.24
CA TYR A 7 2.24 -10.17 -7.08
C TYR A 7 1.90 -11.27 -8.11
N ASP A 8 0.64 -11.70 -8.13
CA ASP A 8 0.12 -12.66 -9.09
C ASP A 8 -1.15 -12.09 -9.74
N PRO A 9 -1.12 -11.75 -11.05
CA PRO A 9 -2.28 -11.21 -11.76
C PRO A 9 -3.54 -12.09 -11.69
N ARG A 10 -3.36 -13.41 -11.55
CA ARG A 10 -4.51 -14.34 -11.45
C ARG A 10 -5.22 -14.20 -10.12
N LEU A 11 -4.44 -14.10 -9.04
CA LEU A 11 -4.99 -13.89 -7.70
C LEU A 11 -5.59 -12.50 -7.57
N GLU A 12 -4.97 -11.51 -8.19
CA GLU A 12 -5.46 -10.13 -8.23
C GLU A 12 -6.91 -10.04 -8.76
N THR A 13 -7.24 -10.84 -9.76
CA THR A 13 -8.61 -10.92 -10.32
C THR A 13 -9.62 -11.48 -9.32
N LEU A 14 -9.17 -12.25 -8.33
CA LEU A 14 -9.99 -12.87 -7.29
C LEU A 14 -9.95 -12.09 -5.97
N VAL A 15 -9.28 -10.94 -5.93
CA VAL A 15 -9.21 -10.08 -4.74
C VAL A 15 -10.56 -9.42 -4.52
N MET A 16 -11.19 -9.77 -3.41
CA MET A 16 -12.47 -9.19 -2.97
C MET A 16 -12.30 -8.19 -1.82
N GLU A 17 -11.14 -8.22 -1.14
CA GLU A 17 -10.88 -7.39 0.04
C GLU A 17 -9.46 -6.81 0.00
N LEU A 18 -9.34 -5.53 0.35
CA LEU A 18 -8.08 -4.81 0.45
C LEU A 18 -7.76 -4.55 1.91
N ARG A 19 -6.58 -4.99 2.34
CA ARG A 19 -6.06 -4.76 3.68
C ARG A 19 -4.72 -4.05 3.57
N THR A 20 -4.58 -2.96 4.29
CA THR A 20 -3.32 -2.25 4.43
C THR A 20 -2.88 -2.35 5.89
N ARG A 21 -1.65 -2.77 6.10
CA ARG A 21 -0.97 -2.70 7.39
C ARG A 21 0.15 -1.68 7.26
N PHE A 22 0.33 -0.85 8.27
CA PHE A 22 1.46 0.05 8.35
C PHE A 22 2.44 -0.57 9.31
N ASP A 23 3.68 -0.78 8.86
CA ASP A 23 4.74 -1.18 9.76
C ASP A 23 5.03 -0.06 10.77
N ASP A 24 5.48 -0.41 11.96
CA ASP A 24 5.85 0.55 13.01
C ASP A 24 7.02 1.43 12.55
N GLU A 25 7.83 0.96 11.60
CA GLU A 25 8.90 1.72 10.95
C GLU A 25 8.41 2.92 10.13
N CYS A 26 7.13 2.95 9.73
CA CYS A 26 6.56 4.08 8.98
C CYS A 26 6.35 5.33 9.85
N GLY A 27 6.50 5.22 11.18
CA GLY A 27 6.33 6.33 12.11
C GLY A 27 4.87 6.79 12.26
N ALA A 28 4.71 7.96 12.89
CA ALA A 28 3.40 8.55 13.18
C ALA A 28 2.82 9.27 11.94
N LEU A 29 2.40 8.49 10.93
CA LEU A 29 1.65 8.99 9.79
C LEU A 29 0.25 9.44 10.22
N SER A 30 -0.19 10.60 9.70
CA SER A 30 -1.55 11.08 9.92
C SER A 30 -2.58 10.11 9.31
N PRO A 31 -3.84 10.13 9.77
CA PRO A 31 -4.89 9.28 9.19
C PRO A 31 -5.11 9.55 7.69
N GLU A 32 -4.93 10.80 7.26
CA GLU A 32 -5.06 11.20 5.85
C GLU A 32 -3.92 10.61 5.01
N ASP A 33 -2.69 10.71 5.50
CA ASP A 33 -1.51 10.12 4.85
C ASP A 33 -1.64 8.61 4.75
N ARG A 34 -2.06 7.94 5.83
CA ARG A 34 -2.30 6.49 5.84
C ARG A 34 -3.33 6.10 4.78
N ARG A 35 -4.43 6.84 4.67
CA ARG A 35 -5.44 6.57 3.64
C ARG A 35 -4.87 6.76 2.23
N TRP A 36 -4.18 7.87 1.99
CA TRP A 36 -3.58 8.16 0.70
C TRP A 36 -2.51 7.11 0.31
N LEU A 37 -1.63 6.73 1.24
CA LEU A 37 -0.63 5.68 1.04
C LEU A 37 -1.30 4.34 0.74
N ALA A 38 -2.36 3.96 1.47
CA ALA A 38 -3.11 2.73 1.22
C ALA A 38 -3.69 2.70 -0.20
N GLU A 39 -4.35 3.78 -0.63
CA GLU A 39 -4.91 3.90 -1.97
C GLU A 39 -3.83 3.78 -3.05
N ARG A 40 -2.70 4.47 -2.88
CA ARG A 40 -1.58 4.42 -3.84
C ARG A 40 -0.90 3.05 -3.88
N LEU A 41 -0.70 2.40 -2.73
CA LEU A 41 -0.15 1.05 -2.66
C LEU A 41 -1.05 0.04 -3.35
N HIS A 42 -2.35 0.16 -3.16
CA HIS A 42 -3.34 -0.71 -3.78
C HIS A 42 -3.57 -0.42 -5.27
N ALA A 43 -3.24 0.79 -5.74
CA ALA A 43 -3.22 1.14 -7.16
C ALA A 43 -2.01 0.53 -7.91
N ALA A 44 -0.87 0.36 -7.22
CA ALA A 44 0.34 -0.23 -7.78
C ALA A 44 0.90 -1.37 -6.90
N PRO A 45 0.13 -2.45 -6.66
CA PRO A 45 0.50 -3.55 -5.76
C PRO A 45 1.82 -4.25 -6.14
N GLN A 46 2.15 -4.28 -7.44
CA GLN A 46 3.39 -4.85 -7.96
C GLN A 46 4.65 -4.15 -7.46
N THR A 47 4.49 -2.92 -6.95
CA THR A 47 5.60 -2.12 -6.43
C THR A 47 5.73 -2.22 -4.91
N ALA A 48 4.73 -2.76 -4.21
CA ALA A 48 4.78 -2.87 -2.75
C ALA A 48 5.91 -3.80 -2.30
N GLY A 49 6.70 -3.37 -1.32
CA GLY A 49 7.82 -4.17 -0.80
C GLY A 49 7.37 -5.46 -0.10
N SER A 50 6.16 -5.44 0.48
CA SER A 50 5.56 -6.60 1.14
C SER A 50 4.08 -6.72 0.77
N LEU A 51 3.77 -7.72 -0.05
CA LEU A 51 2.41 -8.04 -0.48
C LEU A 51 2.12 -9.51 -0.18
N GLU A 52 0.96 -9.77 0.41
CA GLU A 52 0.50 -11.12 0.70
C GLU A 52 -0.94 -11.32 0.23
N TYR A 53 -1.20 -12.43 -0.44
CA TYR A 53 -2.56 -12.88 -0.71
C TYR A 53 -3.00 -13.89 0.35
N VAL A 54 -4.11 -13.57 1.03
CA VAL A 54 -4.73 -14.43 2.04
C VAL A 54 -6.03 -14.95 1.48
N ARG A 55 -6.20 -16.27 1.46
CA ARG A 55 -7.46 -16.88 1.03
C ARG A 55 -8.56 -16.60 2.05
N THR A 56 -9.69 -16.08 1.58
CA THR A 56 -10.88 -15.82 2.39
C THR A 56 -12.02 -16.76 2.00
N ALA A 57 -13.14 -16.70 2.73
CA ALA A 57 -14.32 -17.52 2.44
C ALA A 57 -14.95 -17.21 1.07
N THR A 58 -14.81 -15.96 0.59
CA THR A 58 -15.44 -15.47 -0.64
C THR A 58 -14.46 -15.21 -1.78
N GLY A 59 -13.15 -15.36 -1.56
CA GLY A 59 -12.13 -15.09 -2.57
C GLY A 59 -10.74 -14.95 -1.96
N PHE A 60 -10.04 -13.87 -2.31
CA PHE A 60 -8.76 -13.49 -1.71
C PHE A 60 -8.82 -12.09 -1.10
N ALA A 61 -8.11 -11.91 0.00
CA ALA A 61 -7.77 -10.61 0.55
C ALA A 61 -6.33 -10.30 0.20
N ARG A 62 -6.10 -9.13 -0.41
CA ARG A 62 -4.76 -8.60 -0.66
C ARG A 62 -4.34 -7.79 0.55
N SER A 63 -3.35 -8.29 1.27
CA SER A 63 -2.75 -7.63 2.42
C SER A 63 -1.42 -7.01 2.00
N ILE A 64 -1.33 -5.69 1.99
CA ILE A 64 -0.07 -4.98 1.76
C ILE A 64 0.44 -4.44 3.10
N THR A 65 1.70 -4.70 3.41
CA THR A 65 2.39 -4.06 4.52
C THR A 65 3.18 -2.89 3.95
N ALA A 66 2.72 -1.67 4.25
CA ALA A 66 3.44 -0.45 3.93
C ALA A 66 4.73 -0.42 4.76
N THR A 67 5.85 -0.41 4.06
CA THR A 67 7.18 -0.25 4.64
C THR A 67 7.65 1.19 4.52
N ARG A 68 8.68 1.57 5.28
CA ARG A 68 9.28 2.90 5.15
C ARG A 68 9.73 3.21 3.71
N ALA A 69 10.28 2.22 3.00
CA ALA A 69 10.69 2.38 1.60
C ALA A 69 9.51 2.70 0.67
N ASP A 70 8.35 2.08 0.90
CA ASP A 70 7.13 2.35 0.14
C ASP A 70 6.62 3.77 0.39
N VAL A 71 6.65 4.21 1.65
CA VAL A 71 6.28 5.56 2.05
C VAL A 71 7.20 6.59 1.39
N GLU A 72 8.52 6.46 1.56
CA GLU A 72 9.49 7.37 0.96
C GLU A 72 9.36 7.45 -0.57
N ARG A 73 9.13 6.32 -1.24
CA ARG A 73 8.87 6.30 -2.69
C ARG A 73 7.61 7.07 -3.05
N LEU A 74 6.51 6.84 -2.35
CA LEU A 74 5.23 7.47 -2.65
C LEU A 74 5.28 8.98 -2.40
N TYR A 75 5.88 9.42 -1.30
CA TYR A 75 6.09 10.85 -1.04
C TYR A 75 7.01 11.49 -2.10
N ARG A 76 8.09 10.81 -2.49
CA ARG A 76 8.95 11.29 -3.59
C ARG A 76 8.16 11.44 -4.88
N ALA A 77 7.37 10.43 -5.25
CA ALA A 77 6.55 10.45 -6.44
C ALA A 77 5.50 11.58 -6.40
N GLU A 78 4.90 11.87 -5.24
CA GLU A 78 3.96 12.99 -5.07
C GLU A 78 4.64 14.34 -5.27
N VAL A 79 5.85 14.53 -4.73
CA VAL A 79 6.63 15.78 -4.88
C VAL A 79 7.05 16.00 -6.35
N GLU A 80 7.26 14.92 -7.11
CA GLU A 80 7.62 14.99 -8.53
C GLU A 80 6.44 15.34 -9.45
N ILE A 81 5.19 15.18 -9.00
CA ILE A 81 4.04 15.65 -9.79
C ILE A 81 3.79 17.13 -9.45
N PRO A 82 3.85 18.05 -10.44
CA PRO A 82 3.51 19.45 -10.21
C PRO A 82 2.00 19.56 -10.06
N VAL A 83 1.47 19.24 -8.88
CA VAL A 83 0.07 19.45 -8.53
C VAL A 83 0.02 20.48 -7.41
N GLY A 84 -0.39 21.70 -7.78
CA GLY A 84 -0.72 22.72 -6.80
C GLY A 84 -1.75 22.17 -5.81
N GLY A 85 -1.41 22.22 -4.52
CA GLY A 85 -2.38 21.99 -3.44
C GLY A 85 -2.25 20.68 -2.68
N ARG A 86 -1.13 20.47 -1.99
CA ARG A 86 -1.14 20.00 -0.59
C ARG A 86 0.09 20.57 0.11
N GLY A 87 -0.04 21.82 0.53
CA GLY A 87 0.86 22.39 1.53
C GLY A 87 0.47 21.83 2.89
N ALA A 88 1.31 20.98 3.47
CA ALA A 88 1.46 20.82 4.92
C ALA A 88 2.65 19.90 5.23
N SER A 89 3.78 20.55 5.50
CA SER A 89 4.77 20.23 6.55
C SER A 89 5.20 18.77 6.75
N ALA A 90 6.43 18.49 6.34
CA ALA A 90 7.34 17.60 7.08
C ALA A 90 8.75 18.21 7.04
N PRO A 91 9.54 18.04 8.11
CA PRO A 91 9.89 19.01 9.15
C PRO A 91 10.76 20.21 8.72
#